data_AF-A0A1M6BBW7-F1
#
_entry.id   AF-A0A1M6BBW7-F1
#
_cell.length_a   1.000
_cell.length_b   1.000
_cell.length_c   1.000
_cell.angle_alpha   90.00
_cell.angle_beta   90.00
_cell.angle_gamma   90.00
#
_symmetry.space_group_name_H-M   'P 1'
#
loop_
_entity.id
_entity.type
_entity.pdbx_description
1 polymer ?
#
loop_
_entity_poly.entity_id
_entity_poly.type
_entity_poly.pdbx_seq_one_letter_code
_entity_poly.pdbx_strand_id
1 'polypeptide(L)' 'MVRFTLELLTGLAVAAIVTAAVMVTMFYLGPWADPPGMDKLWWLLSTAAVLLASWRWWARRRAP' A
#
# COMPACT_ATOMS: atom_id res chain seq x y z
N MET A 1 19.91 -1.70 -5.57
CA MET A 1 18.64 -1.76 -6.32
C MET A 1 17.72 -2.85 -5.78
N VAL A 2 18.15 -4.11 -5.72
CA VAL A 2 17.35 -5.27 -5.25
C VAL A 2 16.58 -5.01 -3.94
N ARG A 3 17.23 -4.48 -2.90
CA ARG A 3 16.59 -4.20 -1.61
C ARG A 3 15.47 -3.15 -1.69
N PHE A 4 15.63 -2.12 -2.52
CA PHE A 4 14.58 -1.12 -2.74
C PHE A 4 13.37 -1.76 -3.43
N THR A 5 13.62 -2.56 -4.46
CA THR A 5 12.56 -3.30 -5.18
C THR A 5 11.79 -4.21 -4.24
N LEU A 6 12.47 -4.96 -3.36
CA LEU A 6 11.82 -5.80 -2.36
C LEU A 6 10.99 -4.97 -1.38
N GLU A 7 11.52 -3.88 -0.84
CA GLU A 7 10.79 -3.00 0.09
C GLU A 7 9.54 -2.40 -0.56
N LEU A 8 9.64 -2.00 -1.83
CA LEU A 8 8.52 -1.48 -2.61
C LEU A 8 7.46 -2.56 -2.88
N LEU A 9 7.88 -3.74 -3.35
CA LEU A 9 6.96 -4.85 -3.63
C LEU A 9 6.25 -5.32 -2.36
N THR A 10 6.95 -5.43 -1.23
CA THR A 10 6.34 -5.76 0.06
C THR A 10 5.33 -4.70 0.48
N GLY A 11 5.67 -3.40 0.33
CA GLY A 11 4.74 -2.32 0.64
C GLY A 11 3.47 -2.35 -0.23
N LEU A 12 3.62 -2.59 -1.54
CA LEU A 12 2.49 -2.74 -2.46
C LEU A 12 1.65 -3.99 -2.18
N ALA A 13 2.29 -5.10 -1.83
CA ALA A 13 1.58 -6.32 -1.44
C ALA A 13 0.74 -6.09 -0.17
N VAL A 14 1.30 -5.43 0.84
CA VAL A 14 0.55 -5.06 2.05
C VAL A 14 -0.59 -4.10 1.73
N ALA A 15 -0.35 -3.08 0.89
CA ALA A 15 -1.41 -2.18 0.43
C ALA A 15 -2.56 -2.95 -0.23
N ALA A 16 -2.25 -3.89 -1.12
CA ALA A 16 -3.24 -4.70 -1.82
C ALA A 16 -4.03 -5.59 -0.86
N ILE A 17 -3.36 -6.25 0.09
CA ILE A 17 -4.00 -7.09 1.11
C ILE A 17 -4.95 -6.26 1.97
N VAL A 18 -4.52 -5.07 2.42
CA VAL A 18 -5.35 -4.19 3.26
C VAL A 18 -6.56 -3.70 2.47
N THR A 19 -6.37 -3.22 1.23
CA THR A 19 -7.49 -2.79 0.37
C THR A 19 -8.48 -3.93 0.15
N ALA A 20 -8.01 -5.14 -0.17
CA ALA A 20 -8.86 -6.30 -0.36
C ALA A 20 -9.62 -6.68 0.93
N ALA A 21 -8.94 -6.68 2.08
CA ALA A 21 -9.56 -6.99 3.36
C ALA A 21 -10.67 -5.98 3.71
N VAL A 22 -10.43 -4.68 3.50
CA VAL A 22 -11.44 -3.62 3.70
C VAL A 22 -12.61 -3.82 2.73
N MET A 23 -12.33 -4.06 1.44
CA MET A 23 -13.37 -4.30 0.44
C MET A 23 -14.27 -5.48 0.82
N VAL A 24 -13.68 -6.63 1.17
CA VAL A 24 -14.41 -7.83 1.60
C VAL A 24 -15.23 -7.55 2.86
N THR A 25 -14.67 -6.83 3.82
CA THR A 25 -15.35 -6.47 5.07
C THR A 25 -16.56 -5.57 4.80
N MET A 26 -16.40 -4.55 3.96
CA MET A 26 -17.49 -3.64 3.58
C MET A 26 -18.57 -4.34 2.76
N PHE A 27 -18.19 -5.28 1.90
CA PHE A 27 -19.14 -6.07 1.11
C PHE A 27 -19.93 -7.05 2.00
N TYR A 28 -19.28 -7.68 2.98
CA TYR A 28 -19.93 -8.68 3.84
C TYR A 28 -20.77 -8.07 4.97
N LEU A 29 -20.31 -6.95 5.55
CA LEU A 29 -20.95 -6.33 6.72
C LEU A 29 -21.74 -5.07 6.39
N GLY A 30 -21.52 -4.47 5.23
CA GLY A 30 -22.17 -3.25 4.81
C GLY A 30 -23.29 -3.47 3.79
N PRO A 31 -24.14 -2.46 3.56
CA PRO A 31 -25.23 -2.54 2.58
C PRO A 31 -24.75 -2.31 1.13
N TRP A 32 -23.43 -2.32 0.88
CA TRP A 32 -22.86 -1.90 -0.40
C TRP A 32 -22.57 -3.09 -1.31
N ALA A 33 -23.18 -3.09 -2.49
CA ALA A 33 -22.82 -4.02 -3.56
C ALA A 33 -21.43 -3.72 -4.15
N ASP A 34 -21.04 -2.44 -4.20
CA ASP A 34 -19.69 -1.99 -4.52
C ASP A 34 -19.21 -1.03 -3.42
N PRO A 35 -18.21 -1.43 -2.60
CA PRO A 35 -17.71 -0.60 -1.52
C PRO A 35 -17.17 0.75 -2.04
N PRO A 36 -17.70 1.90 -1.58
CA PRO A 36 -17.25 3.20 -2.06
C PRO A 36 -15.83 3.50 -1.54
N GLY A 37 -15.02 4.15 -2.38
CA GLY A 37 -13.72 4.69 -1.97
C GLY A 37 -12.55 3.70 -1.98
N MET A 38 -12.73 2.48 -2.49
CA MET A 38 -11.63 1.49 -2.60
C MET A 38 -10.48 1.98 -3.48
N ASP A 39 -10.77 2.68 -4.58
CA ASP A 39 -9.73 3.27 -5.44
C ASP A 39 -8.88 4.28 -4.67
N LYS A 40 -9.52 5.14 -3.87
CA LYS A 40 -8.82 6.15 -3.07
C LYS A 40 -7.95 5.49 -2.00
N LEU A 41 -8.46 4.44 -1.35
CA LEU A 41 -7.72 3.66 -0.36
C LEU A 41 -6.49 2.99 -1.00
N TRP A 42 -6.68 2.35 -2.15
CA TRP A 42 -5.60 1.74 -2.92
C TRP A 42 -4.51 2.75 -3.28
N TRP A 43 -4.90 3.90 -3.83
CA TRP A 43 -3.97 4.96 -4.20
C TRP A 43 -3.20 5.50 -2.99
N LEU A 44 -3.87 5.71 -1.86
CA LEU A 44 -3.25 6.26 -0.66
C LEU A 44 -2.22 5.29 -0.07
N LEU A 45 -2.56 4.00 0.05
CA LEU A 45 -1.65 2.98 0.57
C LEU A 45 -0.48 2.72 -0.39
N SER A 46 -0.74 2.68 -1.69
CA SER A 46 0.31 2.52 -2.71
C SER A 46 1.28 3.70 -2.72
N THR A 47 0.75 4.92 -2.61
CA THR A 47 1.58 6.14 -2.52
C THR A 47 2.43 6.12 -1.27
N ALA A 48 1.85 5.74 -0.12
CA ALA A 48 2.59 5.59 1.13
C ALA A 48 3.73 4.55 1.00
N ALA A 49 3.47 3.40 0.38
CA ALA A 49 4.49 2.38 0.13
C ALA A 49 5.66 2.92 -0.72
N VAL A 50 5.35 3.64 -1.81
CA VAL A 50 6.37 4.27 -2.68
C VAL A 50 7.19 5.31 -1.92
N LEU A 51 6.53 6.20 -1.18
CA LEU A 51 7.20 7.25 -0.39
C LEU A 51 8.11 6.64 0.68
N LEU A 52 7.64 5.61 1.39
CA LEU A 52 8.40 4.96 2.45
C LEU A 52 9.62 4.21 1.91
N ALA A 53 9.47 3.47 0.80
CA ALA A 53 10.58 2.81 0.13
C ALA A 53 11.62 3.82 -0.38
N SER A 54 11.16 4.92 -0.98
CA SER A 54 12.01 6.00 -1.50
C SER A 54 12.77 6.71 -0.37
N TRP A 55 12.07 7.04 0.72
CA TRP A 55 12.66 7.65 1.91
C TRP A 55 13.75 6.76 2.51
N ARG A 56 13.47 5.47 2.73
CA ARG A 56 14.44 4.52 3.30
C ARG A 56 15.66 4.35 2.40
N TRP A 57 15.45 4.33 1.08
CA TRP A 57 16.56 4.26 0.14
C TRP A 57 17.45 5.48 0.20
N TRP A 58 16.86 6.67 0.28
CA TRP A 58 17.62 7.91 0.34
C TRP A 58 18.32 8.11 1.68
N ALA A 59 17.67 7.74 2.80
CA ALA A 59 18.27 7.74 4.12
C ALA A 59 19.53 6.86 4.17
N ARG A 60 19.51 5.68 3.53
CA ARG A 60 20.68 4.80 3.43
C ARG A 60 21.82 5.39 2.60
N ARG A 61 21.51 6.21 1.59
CA ARG A 61 22.54 6.91 0.78
C ARG A 61 23.24 8.03 1.55
N ARG A 62 22.62 8.52 2.62
CA ARG A 62 23.14 9.60 3.46
C ARG A 62 23.84 9.10 4.72
N ALA A 63 23.73 7.81 5.04
CA ALA A 63 24.50 7.21 6.11
C ALA A 63 25.96 7.07 5.63
N PRO A 64 26.94 7.64 6.36
CA PRO A 64 28.36 7.50 6.04
C PRO A 64 28.87 6.06 6.16
#